data_AF-A0A7S0LD32-F1
#
_entry.id   AF-A0A7S0LD32-F1
#
_cell.length_a   1.000
_cell.length_b   1.000
_cell.length_c   1.000
_cell.angle_alpha   90.00
_cell.angle_beta   90.00
_cell.angle_gamma   90.00
#
_symmetry.space_group_name_H-M   'P 1'
#
loop_
_entity.id
_entity.type
_entity.pdbx_description
1 polymer ?
#
loop_
_entity_poly.entity_id
_entity_poly.type
_entity_poly.pdbx_seq_one_letter_code
_entity_poly.pdbx_strand_id
1 'polypeptide(L)'
;DGLELNEAAATNKLAVCLGEESSYDKHIDNMGGDDLRKLTVLLYLQGQWQSRMGGCFRMFSSDDVHAYDDIAPLGGRLLAFWSDTRVHAVCPSFAPAGAEEHRWALTVWLHASEPAAIRSDPRLEALHFPLQQHGQG
;
A
#
# COMPACT_ATOMS: atom_id res chain seq x y z
N ASP A 1 -12.23 -18.22 -16.59
CA ASP A 1 -12.36 -18.24 -15.13
C ASP A 1 -12.05 -16.86 -14.58
N GLY A 2 -12.98 -16.31 -13.81
CA GLY A 2 -12.88 -14.94 -13.28
C GLY A 2 -12.19 -14.93 -11.92
N LEU A 3 -11.61 -13.79 -11.54
CA LEU A 3 -11.10 -13.61 -10.19
C LEU A 3 -12.26 -13.68 -9.19
N GLU A 4 -12.19 -14.60 -8.23
CA GLU A 4 -13.11 -14.68 -7.11
C GLU A 4 -12.43 -14.26 -5.80
N LEU A 5 -13.12 -13.41 -5.03
CA LEU A 5 -12.70 -13.00 -3.69
C LEU A 5 -13.42 -13.87 -2.66
N ASN A 6 -12.73 -14.17 -1.57
CA ASN A 6 -13.28 -14.93 -0.47
C ASN A 6 -14.25 -14.08 0.35
N GLU A 7 -15.55 -14.39 0.27
CA GLU A 7 -16.60 -13.65 0.98
C GLU A 7 -16.52 -13.78 2.51
N ALA A 8 -15.83 -14.79 3.02
CA ALA A 8 -15.69 -15.06 4.45
C ALA A 8 -14.34 -14.59 5.03
N ALA A 9 -13.43 -14.06 4.20
CA ALA A 9 -12.09 -13.69 4.62
C ALA A 9 -11.71 -12.26 4.20
N ALA A 10 -11.61 -11.40 5.19
CA ALA A 10 -10.99 -10.08 5.07
C ALA A 10 -10.26 -9.75 6.37
N THR A 11 -9.19 -8.97 6.26
CA THR A 11 -8.50 -8.39 7.42
C THR A 11 -8.58 -6.88 7.33
N ASN A 12 -8.59 -6.20 8.48
CA ASN A 12 -8.57 -4.75 8.53
C ASN A 12 -7.53 -4.23 9.53
N LYS A 13 -7.08 -3.01 9.29
CA LYS A 13 -6.11 -2.30 10.14
C LYS A 13 -6.46 -0.81 10.14
N LEU A 14 -6.61 -0.23 11.32
CA LEU A 14 -6.55 1.22 11.48
C LEU A 14 -5.11 1.60 11.79
N ALA A 15 -4.51 2.40 10.93
CA ALA A 15 -3.15 2.92 11.10
C ALA A 15 -3.18 4.42 11.37
N VAL A 16 -2.26 4.86 12.22
CA VAL A 16 -2.00 6.26 12.51
C VAL A 16 -0.51 6.55 12.35
N CYS A 17 -0.17 7.60 11.61
CA CYS A 17 1.17 8.18 11.62
C CYS A 17 1.12 9.47 12.46
N LEU A 18 1.87 9.51 13.56
CA LEU A 18 1.81 10.58 14.56
C LEU A 18 2.61 11.84 14.16
N GLY A 19 3.20 11.87 12.97
CA GLY A 19 4.14 12.91 12.53
C GLY A 19 5.59 12.43 12.58
N GLU A 20 6.55 13.34 12.78
CA GLU A 20 7.98 13.01 12.99
C GLU A 20 8.60 12.17 11.88
N GLU A 21 8.28 12.49 10.61
CA GLU A 21 8.80 11.79 9.43
C GLU A 21 8.38 10.31 9.33
N SER A 22 7.40 9.90 10.13
CA SER A 22 6.82 8.55 10.03
C SER A 22 6.38 8.26 8.60
N SER A 23 6.86 7.13 8.10
CA SER A 23 6.76 6.69 6.72
C SER A 23 6.57 5.17 6.68
N TYR A 24 6.38 4.64 5.48
CA TYR A 24 6.38 3.19 5.27
C TYR A 24 7.18 2.89 4.01
N ASP A 25 8.10 1.95 4.15
CA ASP A 25 9.04 1.61 3.09
C ASP A 25 8.34 1.12 1.83
N LYS A 26 9.07 1.19 0.72
CA LYS A 26 8.62 0.66 -0.56
C LYS A 26 8.38 -0.84 -0.45
N HIS A 27 7.21 -1.32 -0.87
CA HIS A 27 6.80 -2.71 -0.77
C HIS A 27 5.68 -3.05 -1.77
N ILE A 28 5.36 -4.33 -1.86
CA ILE A 28 4.09 -4.86 -2.38
C ILE A 28 3.38 -5.46 -1.16
N ASP A 29 2.05 -5.30 -1.07
CA ASP A 29 1.31 -5.79 0.08
C ASP A 29 1.41 -7.31 0.20
N ASN A 30 1.31 -8.04 -0.91
CA ASN A 30 1.44 -9.48 -0.99
C ASN A 30 2.63 -9.87 -1.90
N MET A 31 3.70 -10.41 -1.30
CA MET A 31 4.91 -10.89 -2.00
C MET A 31 4.85 -12.41 -2.33
N GLY A 32 3.67 -13.04 -2.21
CA GLY A 32 3.46 -14.46 -2.46
C GLY A 32 3.54 -15.35 -1.21
N GLY A 33 3.79 -16.65 -1.42
CA GLY A 33 3.74 -17.66 -0.36
C GLY A 33 2.32 -18.06 0.00
N ASP A 34 2.03 -18.19 1.30
CA ASP A 34 0.70 -18.54 1.82
C ASP A 34 -0.23 -17.32 2.00
N ASP A 35 0.21 -16.14 1.58
CA ASP A 35 -0.56 -14.90 1.67
C ASP A 35 -1.62 -14.81 0.55
N LEU A 36 -2.89 -14.70 0.94
CA LEU A 36 -4.03 -14.63 0.02
C LEU A 36 -4.56 -13.21 -0.18
N ARG A 37 -3.93 -12.17 0.38
CA ARG A 37 -4.37 -10.79 0.17
C ARG A 37 -4.32 -10.45 -1.32
N LYS A 38 -5.48 -10.11 -1.89
CA LYS A 38 -5.63 -9.86 -3.34
C LYS A 38 -5.94 -8.41 -3.65
N LEU A 39 -6.87 -7.81 -2.92
CA LEU A 39 -7.26 -6.42 -3.10
C LEU A 39 -7.05 -5.67 -1.79
N THR A 40 -6.26 -4.60 -1.87
CA THR A 40 -6.11 -3.63 -0.78
C THR A 40 -7.07 -2.49 -1.03
N VAL A 41 -7.88 -2.18 -0.02
CA VAL A 41 -8.75 -1.00 0.02
C VAL A 41 -8.28 -0.11 1.16
N LEU A 42 -7.99 1.15 0.88
CA LEU A 42 -7.50 2.11 1.84
C LEU A 42 -8.42 3.34 1.85
N LEU A 43 -8.96 3.68 3.01
CA LEU A 43 -9.77 4.88 3.25
C LEU A 43 -9.00 5.86 4.14
N TYR A 44 -8.83 7.07 3.62
CA TYR A 44 -8.25 8.20 4.33
C TYR A 44 -9.30 8.94 5.15
N LEU A 45 -8.95 9.33 6.38
CA LEU A 45 -9.85 9.90 7.39
C LEU A 45 -9.43 11.32 7.84
N GLN A 46 -8.56 11.97 7.08
CA GLN A 46 -7.97 13.28 7.39
C GLN A 46 -9.02 14.39 7.24
N GLY A 47 -9.03 15.38 8.13
CA GLY A 47 -9.87 16.56 7.98
C GLY A 47 -9.34 17.49 6.88
N GLN A 48 -8.43 18.39 7.25
CA GLN A 48 -7.76 19.29 6.31
C GLN A 48 -6.32 18.82 6.09
N TRP A 49 -6.02 18.34 4.87
CA TRP A 49 -4.66 17.92 4.52
C TRP A 49 -4.04 18.86 3.49
N GLN A 50 -2.81 19.29 3.75
CA GLN A 50 -2.07 20.23 2.89
C GLN A 50 -0.82 19.55 2.37
N SER A 51 -0.43 19.82 1.12
CA SER A 51 0.69 19.11 0.47
C SER A 51 2.00 19.16 1.28
N ARG A 52 2.26 20.25 2.02
CA ARG A 52 3.43 20.38 2.90
C ARG A 52 3.49 19.38 4.06
N MET A 53 2.37 18.76 4.43
CA MET A 53 2.28 17.77 5.51
C MET A 53 2.78 16.40 5.08
N GLY A 54 3.12 16.21 3.79
CA GLY A 54 3.66 14.94 3.29
C GLY A 54 2.66 13.79 3.41
N GLY A 55 3.15 12.60 3.80
CA GLY A 55 2.30 11.44 4.08
C GLY A 55 1.61 10.86 2.83
N CYS A 56 2.06 11.21 1.63
CA CYS A 56 1.47 10.70 0.40
C CYS A 56 1.55 9.17 0.33
N PHE A 57 0.54 8.56 -0.28
CA PHE A 57 0.70 7.25 -0.88
C PHE A 57 1.48 7.42 -2.19
N ARG A 58 2.69 6.88 -2.25
CA ARG A 58 3.50 6.90 -3.46
C ARG A 58 3.27 5.63 -4.23
N MET A 59 2.71 5.75 -5.42
CA MET A 59 2.40 4.65 -6.32
C MET A 59 3.46 4.58 -7.41
N PHE A 60 4.30 3.55 -7.43
CA PHE A 60 5.35 3.42 -8.45
C PHE A 60 4.78 2.85 -9.76
N SER A 61 5.36 3.28 -10.88
CA SER A 61 5.10 2.70 -12.21
C SER A 61 5.64 1.28 -12.28
N SER A 62 4.96 0.38 -12.98
CA SER A 62 5.43 -1.00 -13.20
C SER A 62 6.61 -1.10 -14.16
N ASP A 63 6.83 -0.07 -14.97
CA ASP A 63 7.75 -0.13 -16.12
C ASP A 63 8.98 0.77 -15.94
N ASP A 64 8.96 1.65 -14.94
CA ASP A 64 10.04 2.59 -14.64
C ASP A 64 10.20 2.76 -13.13
N VAL A 65 11.39 2.42 -12.63
CA VAL A 65 11.74 2.51 -11.19
C VAL A 65 11.72 3.94 -10.64
N HIS A 66 11.86 4.95 -11.49
CA HIS A 66 11.90 6.36 -11.11
C HIS A 66 10.57 7.09 -11.31
N ALA A 67 9.61 6.50 -12.03
CA ALA A 67 8.30 7.10 -12.25
C ALA A 67 7.31 6.70 -11.13
N TYR A 68 6.60 7.69 -10.59
CA TYR A 68 5.59 7.49 -9.55
C TYR A 68 4.55 8.61 -9.52
N ASP A 69 3.39 8.29 -8.96
CA ASP A 69 2.33 9.24 -8.62
C ASP A 69 2.20 9.35 -7.10
N ASP A 70 2.22 10.57 -6.58
CA ASP A 70 1.96 10.84 -5.17
C ASP A 70 0.50 11.23 -4.95
N ILE A 71 -0.19 10.43 -4.14
CA ILE A 71 -1.61 10.61 -3.84
C ILE A 71 -1.73 11.13 -2.41
N ALA A 72 -2.21 12.36 -2.27
CA ALA A 72 -2.45 12.96 -0.96
C ALA A 72 -3.50 12.17 -0.15
N PRO A 73 -3.30 12.00 1.17
CA PRO A 73 -4.23 11.28 2.05
C PRO A 73 -5.42 12.18 2.44
N LEU A 74 -6.28 12.53 1.48
CA LEU A 74 -7.42 13.41 1.74
C LEU A 74 -8.57 12.62 2.39
N GLY A 75 -9.23 13.19 3.40
CA GLY A 75 -10.41 12.55 4.02
C GLY A 75 -11.47 12.16 3.02
N GLY A 76 -12.02 10.95 3.20
CA GLY A 76 -13.02 10.37 2.31
C GLY A 76 -12.43 9.80 1.00
N ARG A 77 -11.13 9.96 0.73
CA ARG A 77 -10.49 9.33 -0.42
C ARG A 77 -10.31 7.84 -0.16
N LEU A 78 -10.92 7.05 -1.04
CA LEU A 78 -10.71 5.60 -1.11
C LEU A 78 -9.73 5.28 -2.24
N LEU A 79 -8.73 4.45 -1.94
CA LEU A 79 -7.86 3.81 -2.92
C LEU A 79 -8.14 2.31 -2.92
N ALA A 80 -8.22 1.72 -4.11
CA ALA A 80 -8.28 0.29 -4.29
C ALA A 80 -7.20 -0.13 -5.28
N PHE A 81 -6.38 -1.11 -4.90
CA PHE A 81 -5.31 -1.61 -5.75
C PHE A 81 -5.01 -3.08 -5.46
N TRP A 82 -4.42 -3.74 -6.45
CA TRP A 82 -4.02 -5.13 -6.33
C TRP A 82 -2.90 -5.27 -5.31
N SER A 83 -3.15 -6.05 -4.25
CA SER A 83 -2.18 -6.31 -3.20
C SER A 83 -0.94 -7.02 -3.74
N ASP A 84 -1.08 -7.79 -4.82
CA ASP A 84 -0.08 -8.70 -5.37
C ASP A 84 0.75 -8.12 -6.51
N THR A 85 0.40 -6.92 -7.03
CA THR A 85 1.13 -6.32 -8.16
C THR A 85 1.37 -4.82 -8.02
N ARG A 86 0.93 -4.17 -6.93
CA ARG A 86 1.11 -2.72 -6.78
C ARG A 86 2.27 -2.40 -5.84
N VAL A 87 3.36 -1.92 -6.43
CA VAL A 87 4.50 -1.36 -5.72
C VAL A 87 4.17 0.03 -5.20
N HIS A 88 4.31 0.23 -3.90
CA HIS A 88 3.96 1.49 -3.27
C HIS A 88 4.76 1.75 -1.98
N ALA A 89 4.72 2.98 -1.51
CA ALA A 89 5.31 3.43 -0.25
C ALA A 89 4.39 4.46 0.41
N VAL A 90 4.69 4.80 1.67
CA VAL A 90 4.13 5.99 2.32
C VAL A 90 5.26 7.00 2.52
N CYS A 91 5.13 8.15 1.87
CA CYS A 91 6.03 9.27 2.04
C CYS A 91 6.10 9.71 3.51
N PRO A 92 7.22 10.26 3.99
CA PRO A 92 7.31 10.85 5.32
C PRO A 92 6.18 11.84 5.61
N SER A 93 5.55 11.68 6.77
CA SER A 93 4.54 12.58 7.29
C SER A 93 5.19 13.67 8.14
N PHE A 94 4.94 14.92 7.78
CA PHE A 94 5.39 16.11 8.50
C PHE A 94 4.22 16.87 9.13
N ALA A 95 3.07 16.19 9.28
CA ALA A 95 1.95 16.75 10.01
C ALA A 95 2.39 17.14 11.44
N PRO A 96 2.03 18.34 11.92
CA PRO A 96 2.34 18.76 13.27
C PRO A 96 1.75 17.79 14.30
N ALA A 97 2.42 17.68 15.45
CA ALA A 97 2.00 16.77 16.51
C ALA A 97 0.65 17.23 17.10
N GLY A 98 -0.41 16.45 16.91
CA GLY A 98 -1.75 16.75 17.39
C GLY A 98 -2.82 15.82 16.80
N ALA A 99 -3.83 15.47 17.61
CA ALA A 99 -4.86 14.50 17.23
C ALA A 99 -5.66 14.88 15.95
N GLU A 100 -5.81 16.18 15.69
CA GLU A 100 -6.52 16.70 14.50
C GLU A 100 -5.70 16.62 13.21
N GLU A 101 -4.40 16.34 13.32
CA GLU A 101 -3.45 16.40 12.20
C GLU A 101 -2.72 15.07 11.98
N HIS A 102 -3.00 14.02 12.77
CA HIS A 102 -2.46 12.69 12.51
C HIS A 102 -2.94 12.13 11.16
N ARG A 103 -2.06 11.36 10.50
CA ARG A 103 -2.40 10.66 9.27
C ARG A 103 -3.10 9.34 9.59
N TRP A 104 -4.42 9.32 9.52
CA TRP A 104 -5.23 8.13 9.70
C TRP A 104 -5.51 7.39 8.39
N ALA A 105 -5.42 6.06 8.41
CA ALA A 105 -5.85 5.23 7.29
C ALA A 105 -6.53 3.96 7.81
N LEU A 106 -7.73 3.68 7.32
CA LEU A 106 -8.36 2.38 7.45
C LEU A 106 -7.99 1.55 6.22
N THR A 107 -7.27 0.46 6.43
CA THR A 107 -6.98 -0.52 5.38
C THR A 107 -7.84 -1.76 5.57
N VAL A 108 -8.39 -2.27 4.48
CA VAL A 108 -9.03 -3.58 4.40
C VAL A 108 -8.32 -4.37 3.30
N TRP A 109 -7.89 -5.59 3.61
CA TRP A 109 -7.40 -6.53 2.61
C TRP A 109 -8.45 -7.61 2.39
N LEU A 110 -8.90 -7.73 1.14
CA LEU A 110 -9.78 -8.81 0.70
C LEU A 110 -8.94 -9.94 0.13
N HIS A 111 -9.27 -11.17 0.53
CA HIS A 111 -8.48 -12.34 0.16
C HIS A 111 -9.01 -12.95 -1.14
N ALA A 112 -8.13 -13.53 -1.94
CA ALA A 112 -8.53 -14.43 -3.02
C ALA A 112 -9.16 -15.71 -2.45
N SER A 113 -10.10 -16.31 -3.19
CA SER A 113 -10.68 -17.60 -2.84
C SER A 113 -9.68 -18.76 -2.98
N GLU A 114 -8.71 -18.62 -3.88
CA GLU A 114 -7.71 -19.65 -4.17
C GLU A 114 -6.30 -19.05 -4.34
N PRO A 115 -5.24 -19.78 -3.96
CA PRO A 115 -3.86 -19.32 -4.14
C PRO A 115 -3.49 -19.02 -5.60
N ALA A 116 -4.07 -19.76 -6.56
CA ALA A 116 -3.79 -19.59 -7.98
C ALA A 116 -4.17 -18.20 -8.53
N ALA A 117 -5.03 -17.47 -7.83
CA ALA A 117 -5.42 -16.11 -8.19
C ALA A 117 -4.38 -15.05 -7.78
N ILE A 118 -3.39 -15.39 -6.95
CA ILE A 118 -2.30 -14.49 -6.56
C ILE A 118 -1.26 -14.47 -7.66
N ARG A 119 -0.96 -13.27 -8.17
CA ARG A 119 0.04 -13.06 -9.22
C ARG A 119 1.39 -12.78 -8.59
N SER A 120 2.44 -13.36 -9.18
CA SER A 120 3.81 -12.90 -9.00
C SER A 120 4.31 -12.35 -10.33
N ASP A 121 5.03 -11.23 -10.26
CA ASP A 121 5.71 -10.64 -11.40
C ASP A 121 7.21 -10.48 -11.07
N PRO A 122 8.03 -11.48 -11.42
CA PRO A 122 9.47 -11.43 -11.16
C PRO A 122 10.17 -10.24 -11.83
N ARG A 123 9.61 -9.68 -12.92
CA ARG A 123 10.21 -8.50 -13.59
C ARG A 123 9.93 -7.24 -12.79
N LEU A 124 8.70 -7.08 -12.30
CA LEU A 124 8.32 -6.00 -11.39
C LEU A 124 9.18 -6.05 -10.11
N GLU A 125 9.33 -7.24 -9.55
CA GLU A 125 10.16 -7.46 -8.36
C GLU A 125 11.63 -7.11 -8.61
N ALA A 126 12.21 -7.59 -9.71
CA ALA A 126 13.60 -7.27 -10.07
C ALA A 126 13.82 -5.78 -10.35
N LEU A 127 12.84 -5.11 -10.98
CA LEU A 127 12.91 -3.68 -11.27
C LEU A 127 12.92 -2.84 -9.99
N HIS A 128 12.10 -3.19 -9.00
CA HIS A 128 11.86 -2.35 -7.85
C HIS A 128 12.56 -2.79 -6.56
N PHE A 129 12.96 -4.05 -6.46
CA PHE A 129 13.56 -4.68 -5.28
C PHE A 129 14.82 -5.52 -5.62
N PRO A 130 15.81 -4.97 -6.34
CA PRO A 130 16.94 -5.75 -6.86
C PRO A 130 17.81 -6.40 -5.77
N LEU A 131 17.87 -5.82 -4.57
CA LEU A 131 18.70 -6.32 -3.46
C LEU A 131 18.06 -7.47 -2.67
N GLN A 132 16.73 -7.67 -2.76
CA GLN A 132 16.05 -8.76 -2.05
C GLN A 132 16.22 -10.12 -2.73
N GLN A 133 16.72 -10.15 -3.97
CA GLN A 133 16.92 -11.39 -4.74
C GLN A 133 18.24 -12.13 -4.43
N HIS A 134 19.11 -11.58 -3.57
CA HIS A 134 20.39 -12.19 -3.19
C HIS A 134 20.41 -12.83 -1.79
N GLY A 135 19.25 -13.00 -1.16
CA GLY A 135 19.10 -13.60 0.18
C GLY A 135 18.88 -15.12 0.22
N GLN A 136 19.05 -15.83 -0.90
CA GLN A 136 19.03 -17.30 -0.95
C GLN A 136 20.45 -17.77 -1.31
N GLY A 137 21.29 -17.92 -0.28
CA GLY A 137 22.62 -18.50 -0.34
C GLY A 137 22.87 -19.30 0.93
#